data_AF-A0ABD6AHR2-F1
#
_entry.id   AF-A0ABD6AHR2-F1
#
_cell.length_a   1.000
_cell.length_b   1.000
_cell.length_c   1.000
_cell.angle_alpha   90.00
_cell.angle_beta   90.00
_cell.angle_gamma   90.00
#
_symmetry.space_group_name_H-M   'P 1'
#
loop_
_entity.id
_entity.type
_entity.pdbx_description
1 polymer ?
#
loop_
_entity_poly.entity_id
_entity_poly.type
_entity_poly.pdbx_seq_one_letter_code
_entity_poly.pdbx_strand_id
1 'polypeptide(L)' 'MSTENASTFDCPECAVTAPSASVPYDALGYAVCPVCSHATGPDGDRSDGA' A
#
# COMPACT_ATOMS: atom_id res chain seq x y z
N MET A 1 5.29 -27.13 5.70
CA MET A 1 4.33 -26.02 5.82
C MET A 1 4.80 -24.96 4.85
N SER A 2 4.05 -24.70 3.79
CA SER A 2 4.49 -23.85 2.67
C SER A 2 3.37 -22.88 2.36
N THR A 3 3.29 -21.78 3.11
CA THR A 3 2.25 -20.76 2.88
C THR A 3 2.79 -19.35 3.01
N GLU A 4 4.06 -19.13 2.68
CA GLU A 4 4.58 -17.77 2.52
C GLU A 4 4.32 -17.33 1.08
N ASN A 5 3.04 -17.17 0.71
CA ASN A 5 2.69 -16.39 -0.48
C ASN A 5 2.90 -14.91 -0.10
N ALA A 6 4.17 -14.52 0.06
CA ALA A 6 4.57 -13.17 0.40
C ALA A 6 4.14 -12.25 -0.74
N SER A 7 2.88 -11.80 -0.66
CA SER A 7 2.28 -10.85 -1.58
C SER A 7 3.12 -9.59 -1.50
N THR A 8 3.98 -9.39 -2.49
CA THR A 8 4.82 -8.19 -2.56
C THR A 8 3.92 -7.06 -3.04
N PHE A 9 3.88 -5.98 -2.29
CA PHE A 9 3.18 -4.77 -2.67
C PHE A 9 4.01 -4.05 -3.73
N ASP A 10 3.40 -3.79 -4.87
CA ASP A 10 3.98 -2.98 -5.95
C ASP A 10 3.25 -1.63 -6.00
N CYS A 11 4.01 -0.55 -5.90
CA CYS A 11 3.45 0.79 -5.91
C CYS A 11 3.48 1.37 -7.34
N PRO A 12 2.33 1.75 -7.93
CA PRO A 12 2.28 2.28 -9.29
C PRO A 12 2.89 3.69 -9.44
N GLU A 13 3.01 4.45 -8.35
CA GLU A 13 3.54 5.82 -8.38
C GLU A 13 5.06 5.87 -8.49
N CYS A 14 5.76 5.09 -7.65
CA CYS A 14 7.22 5.10 -7.59
C CYS A 14 7.85 3.79 -8.08
N ALA A 15 7.04 2.85 -8.59
CA ALA A 15 7.44 1.52 -9.04
C ALA A 15 8.27 0.74 -7.99
N VAL A 16 8.04 1.02 -6.70
CA VAL A 16 8.72 0.30 -5.63
C VAL A 16 7.98 -1.00 -5.31
N THR A 17 8.74 -2.07 -5.20
CA THR A 17 8.27 -3.36 -4.71
C THR A 17 8.73 -3.56 -3.26
N ALA A 18 7.78 -3.75 -2.34
CA ALA A 18 8.06 -3.98 -0.93
C ALA A 18 7.26 -5.18 -0.40
N PRO A 19 7.81 -6.01 0.51
CA PRO A 19 7.06 -7.10 1.11
C PRO A 19 5.91 -6.56 1.95
N SER A 20 4.72 -7.15 1.87
CA SER A 20 3.54 -6.73 2.66
C SER A 20 3.80 -6.71 4.17
N ALA A 21 4.73 -7.54 4.67
CA ALA A 21 5.17 -7.53 6.07
C ALA A 21 5.87 -6.22 6.49
N SER A 22 6.42 -5.46 5.55
CA SER A 22 7.08 -4.17 5.77
C SER A 22 6.23 -2.98 5.30
N VAL A 23 5.07 -3.23 4.69
CA VAL A 23 4.16 -2.20 4.22
C VAL A 23 3.34 -1.69 5.41
N PRO A 24 3.45 -0.39 5.78
CA PRO A 24 2.58 0.17 6.80
C PRO A 24 1.13 0.18 6.30
N TYR A 25 0.21 -0.13 7.21
CA TYR A 25 -1.22 0.00 6.95
C TYR A 25 -1.75 1.23 7.70
N ASP A 26 -2.61 2.00 7.05
CA ASP A 26 -3.29 3.12 7.69
C ASP A 26 -4.30 2.63 8.76
N ALA A 27 -4.84 3.53 9.58
CA ALA A 27 -5.84 3.21 10.59
C ALA A 27 -7.09 2.52 10.02
N LEU A 28 -7.38 2.72 8.74
CA LEU A 28 -8.47 2.06 8.00
C LEU A 28 -8.11 0.66 7.47
N GLY A 29 -6.85 0.23 7.58
CA GLY A 29 -6.36 -1.06 7.09
C GLY A 29 -5.94 -1.06 5.61
N TYR A 30 -5.72 0.12 5.01
CA TYR A 30 -5.22 0.23 3.63
C TYR A 30 -3.69 0.22 3.59
N ALA A 31 -3.12 -0.49 2.62
CA ALA A 31 -1.68 -0.53 2.40
C ALA A 31 -1.16 0.85 1.95
N VAL A 32 -0.14 1.36 2.66
CA VAL A 32 0.52 2.63 2.38
C VAL A 32 1.94 2.36 1.92
N CYS A 33 2.32 2.94 0.79
CA CYS A 33 3.67 2.78 0.27
C CYS A 33 4.70 3.35 1.26
N PRO A 34 5.70 2.58 1.72
CA PRO A 34 6.67 3.07 2.69
C PRO A 34 7.64 4.12 2.13
N VAL A 35 7.71 4.28 0.80
CA VAL A 35 8.65 5.21 0.15
C VAL A 35 8.00 6.56 -0.15
N CYS A 36 6.89 6.55 -0.89
CA CYS A 36 6.19 7.78 -1.28
C CYS A 36 4.98 8.10 -0.40
N SER A 37 4.67 7.25 0.59
CA SER A 37 3.49 7.39 1.46
C SER A 37 2.16 7.36 0.72
N HIS A 38 2.14 6.88 -0.53
CA HIS A 38 0.92 6.74 -1.31
C HIS A 38 0.05 5.60 -0.76
N ALA A 39 -1.15 5.93 -0.31
CA ALA A 39 -2.15 4.95 0.09
C ALA A 39 -2.86 4.40 -1.15
N THR A 40 -2.83 3.09 -1.36
CA THR A 40 -3.59 2.44 -2.47
C THR A 40 -5.10 2.33 -2.14
N GLY A 41 -5.62 3.22 -1.30
CA GLY A 41 -7.02 3.29 -0.97
C GLY A 41 -7.81 4.04 -2.04
N PRO A 42 -9.15 3.89 -2.08
CA PRO A 42 -10.01 4.69 -2.94
C PRO A 42 -9.96 6.20 -2.62
N ASP A 43 -9.25 6.59 -1.55
CA ASP A 43 -9.04 7.97 -1.11
C ASP A 43 -7.88 8.68 -1.82
N GLY A 44 -7.04 7.96 -2.58
CA GLY A 44 -6.07 8.57 -3.51
C GLY A 44 -6.72 9.43 -4.61
N ASP A 45 -8.06 9.39 -4.70
CA ASP A 45 -8.92 10.16 -5.63
C ASP A 45 -9.95 11.04 -4.90
N ARG A 46 -9.92 11.19 -3.56
CA ARG A 46 -10.93 11.97 -2.83
C ARG A 46 -10.33 13.04 -1.92
N SER A 47 -9.65 14.00 -2.53
CA SER A 47 -9.56 15.36 -1.98
C SER A 47 -10.56 16.32 -2.64
N ASP A 48 -11.62 15.82 -3.28
CA ASP A 48 -12.69 16.64 -3.86
C ASP A 48 -14.08 16.20 -3.36
N GLY A 49 -14.68 17.04 -2.50
CA GLY A 49 -16.10 17.05 -2.14
C GLY A 49 -16.49 16.25 -0.89
N ALA A 50 -17.04 16.82 0.18
CA ALA A 50 -17.67 18.12 0.41
C ALA A 50 -17.75 18.41 1.92
#